data_AF-A0A972C0J3-F1
#
_entry.id   AF-A0A972C0J3-F1
#
_cell.length_a   1.000
_cell.length_b   1.000
_cell.length_c   1.000
_cell.angle_alpha   90.00
_cell.angle_beta   90.00
_cell.angle_gamma   90.00
#
_symmetry.space_group_name_H-M   'P 1'
#
loop_
_entity.id
_entity.type
_entity.pdbx_description
1 polymer ?
#
loop_
_entity_poly.entity_id
_entity_poly.type
_entity_poly.pdbx_seq_one_letter_code
_entity_poly.pdbx_strand_id
1 'polypeptide(L)'
;MKNEPSVSSLYERNPNTGNYIIEIALDKYGDVFNEWDHASYRKRDMDPELAFFLEESSNEIPMRYGLDLVFYLPRQEMDVAKESVITAVVKNYYQFYAGMERKALRKAYRQMINYIVAALALLTSTYVFSIWQETFFLAILSEGLSVGSWFFLWEAISFLIFERNEEREKIKTYERLARANIFFRYDAQK
;
A
#
# COMPACT_ATOMS: atom_id res chain seq x y z
N MET A 1 -19.34 20.76 -9.60
CA MET A 1 -18.32 20.68 -8.54
C MET A 1 -19.06 20.33 -7.26
N LYS A 2 -19.03 19.06 -6.87
CA LYS A 2 -19.68 18.57 -5.63
C LYS A 2 -18.83 19.06 -4.46
N ASN A 3 -19.47 19.69 -3.48
CA ASN A 3 -18.85 20.12 -2.24
C ASN A 3 -18.35 18.88 -1.49
N GLU A 4 -17.04 18.60 -1.57
CA GLU A 4 -16.38 17.72 -0.62
C GLU A 4 -16.46 18.39 0.76
N PRO A 5 -16.85 17.67 1.83
CA PRO A 5 -16.61 18.16 3.17
C PRO A 5 -15.12 18.43 3.26
N SER A 6 -14.75 19.69 3.51
CA SER A 6 -13.34 20.07 3.52
C SER A 6 -12.64 19.24 4.57
N VAL A 7 -11.65 18.43 4.19
CA VAL A 7 -10.82 17.60 5.09
C VAL A 7 -10.37 18.35 6.35
N SER A 8 -10.24 19.69 6.26
CA SER A 8 -10.00 20.61 7.37
C SER A 8 -11.07 20.65 8.48
N SER A 9 -12.27 20.09 8.29
CA SER A 9 -13.29 20.01 9.35
C SER A 9 -13.12 18.78 10.24
N LEU A 10 -12.41 17.75 9.77
CA LEU A 10 -12.20 16.49 10.48
C LEU A 10 -10.78 16.38 11.04
N TYR A 11 -9.78 16.93 10.35
CA TYR A 11 -8.39 16.85 10.76
C TYR A 11 -7.82 18.23 11.05
N GLU A 12 -7.25 18.38 12.24
CA GLU A 12 -6.48 19.56 12.59
C GLU A 12 -5.17 19.62 11.80
N ARG A 13 -4.67 20.84 11.59
CA ARG A 13 -3.38 21.06 10.92
C ARG A 13 -2.38 21.58 11.92
N ASN A 14 -1.22 20.94 11.99
CA ASN A 14 -0.14 21.39 12.85
C ASN A 14 0.41 22.74 12.32
N PRO A 15 0.34 23.84 13.10
CA PRO A 15 0.79 25.15 12.64
C PRO A 15 2.30 25.23 12.45
N ASN A 16 3.08 24.34 13.08
CA ASN A 16 4.54 24.34 13.00
C ASN A 16 5.05 23.57 11.79
N THR A 17 4.49 22.39 11.52
CA THR A 17 4.94 21.50 10.42
C THR A 17 4.12 21.72 9.15
N GLY A 18 2.90 22.25 9.25
CA GLY A 18 1.94 22.33 8.14
C GLY A 18 1.35 20.97 7.75
N ASN A 19 1.61 19.91 8.51
CA ASN A 19 1.06 18.57 8.32
C ASN A 19 -0.34 18.46 8.92
N TYR A 20 -1.12 17.49 8.45
CA TYR A 20 -2.37 17.12 9.13
C TYR A 20 -2.06 16.23 10.32
N ILE A 21 -2.86 16.41 11.37
CA ILE A 21 -2.73 15.67 12.62
C ILE A 21 -3.76 14.54 12.61
N ILE A 22 -3.30 13.31 12.84
CA ILE A 22 -4.16 12.17 13.16
C ILE A 22 -4.04 11.96 14.68
N GLU A 23 -5.16 12.11 15.38
CA GLU A 23 -5.23 11.99 16.83
C GLU A 23 -5.65 10.57 17.22
N ILE A 24 -4.87 9.95 18.10
CA ILE A 24 -5.10 8.59 18.58
C ILE A 24 -5.16 8.61 20.10
N ALA A 25 -6.30 8.27 20.69
CA ALA A 25 -6.42 8.08 22.13
C ALA A 25 -6.04 6.64 22.48
N LEU A 26 -5.15 6.47 23.45
CA LEU A 26 -4.78 5.17 24.01
C LEU A 26 -5.03 5.19 25.52
N ASP A 27 -5.58 4.11 26.06
CA ASP A 27 -5.69 3.95 27.50
C ASP A 27 -4.33 3.53 28.09
N LYS A 28 -3.60 2.68 27.36
CA LYS A 28 -2.26 2.18 27.72
C LYS A 28 -1.39 2.04 26.48
N TYR A 29 -0.07 2.05 26.67
CA TYR A 29 0.88 1.74 25.60
C TYR A 29 0.72 0.35 24.98
N GLY A 30 0.09 -0.58 25.72
CA GLY A 30 -0.18 -1.93 25.23
C GLY A 30 -1.15 -1.95 24.04
N ASP A 31 -2.03 -0.96 23.95
CA ASP A 31 -3.15 -0.92 22.99
C ASP A 31 -2.67 -0.68 21.55
N VAL A 32 -1.41 -0.24 21.37
CA VAL A 32 -0.76 -0.14 20.05
C VAL A 32 -0.47 -1.53 19.47
N PHE A 33 -0.43 -2.55 20.30
CA PHE A 33 0.01 -3.88 19.94
C PHE A 33 -1.13 -4.88 19.93
N ASN A 34 -1.03 -5.87 19.05
CA ASN A 34 -2.01 -6.95 18.98
C ASN A 34 -2.06 -7.75 20.31
N GLU A 35 -3.25 -7.84 20.91
CA GLU A 35 -3.46 -8.51 22.19
C GLU A 35 -3.17 -10.02 22.15
N TRP A 36 -3.38 -10.66 21.01
CA TRP A 36 -3.19 -12.10 20.79
C TRP A 36 -1.73 -12.49 20.61
N ASP A 37 -0.85 -11.51 20.36
CA ASP A 37 0.58 -11.77 20.13
C ASP A 37 1.31 -11.89 21.48
N HIS A 38 1.93 -13.03 21.77
CA HIS A 38 2.72 -13.21 22.99
C HIS A 38 4.17 -12.71 22.88
N ALA A 39 4.54 -12.04 21.78
CA ALA A 39 5.87 -11.47 21.60
C ALA A 39 6.16 -10.32 22.57
N SER A 40 7.45 -10.08 22.82
CA SER A 40 7.88 -8.91 23.59
C SER A 40 7.59 -7.61 22.83
N TYR A 41 7.41 -6.50 23.54
CA TYR A 41 7.08 -5.16 23.00
C TYR A 41 7.87 -4.74 21.73
N ARG A 42 9.10 -5.23 21.53
CA ARG A 42 9.93 -4.90 20.37
C ARG A 42 9.67 -5.76 19.13
N LYS A 43 9.01 -6.90 19.30
CA LYS A 43 8.72 -7.89 18.25
C LYS A 43 7.23 -8.05 17.99
N ARG A 44 6.40 -7.42 18.84
CA ARG A 44 4.95 -7.50 18.79
C ARG A 44 4.43 -6.70 17.61
N ASP A 45 3.51 -7.29 16.87
CA ASP A 45 2.93 -6.61 15.72
C ASP A 45 1.98 -5.48 16.16
N MET A 46 1.80 -4.48 15.29
CA MET A 46 0.85 -3.40 15.55
C MET A 46 -0.57 -3.95 15.50
N ASP A 47 -1.45 -3.39 16.31
CA ASP A 47 -2.85 -3.79 16.31
C ASP A 47 -3.50 -3.53 14.92
N PRO A 48 -4.19 -4.53 14.33
CA PRO A 48 -4.82 -4.37 13.01
C PRO A 48 -5.90 -3.29 12.96
N GLU A 49 -6.64 -3.06 14.05
CA GLU A 49 -7.65 -2.01 14.11
C GLU A 49 -6.99 -0.63 14.11
N LEU A 50 -5.88 -0.48 14.84
CA LEU A 50 -5.07 0.74 14.79
C LEU A 50 -4.50 0.97 13.38
N ALA A 51 -3.98 -0.08 12.73
CA ALA A 51 -3.46 0.01 11.37
C ALA A 51 -4.55 0.48 10.38
N PHE A 52 -5.72 -0.14 10.46
CA PHE A 52 -6.88 0.22 9.63
C PHE A 52 -7.30 1.68 9.83
N PHE A 53 -7.41 2.13 11.08
CA PHE A 53 -7.76 3.52 11.39
C PHE A 53 -6.75 4.52 10.80
N LEU A 54 -5.44 4.25 10.97
CA LEU A 54 -4.39 5.11 10.44
C LEU A 54 -4.37 5.14 8.91
N GLU A 55 -4.62 4.00 8.26
CA GLU A 55 -4.67 3.88 6.80
C GLU A 55 -5.87 4.62 6.22
N GLU A 56 -7.07 4.46 6.77
CA GLU A 56 -8.26 5.18 6.35
C GLU A 56 -8.10 6.69 6.57
N SER A 57 -7.62 7.10 7.75
CA SER A 57 -7.37 8.52 8.05
C SER A 57 -6.34 9.13 7.08
N SER A 58 -5.31 8.36 6.76
CA SER A 58 -4.32 8.74 5.74
C SER A 58 -5.01 8.92 4.39
N ASN A 59 -5.83 7.96 3.94
CA ASN A 59 -6.50 8.02 2.63
C ASN A 59 -7.47 9.20 2.49
N GLU A 60 -8.14 9.62 3.57
CA GLU A 60 -8.97 10.83 3.59
C GLU A 60 -8.15 12.13 3.42
N ILE A 61 -6.89 12.13 3.87
CA ILE A 61 -5.99 13.28 3.77
C ILE A 61 -5.29 13.30 2.41
N PRO A 62 -5.33 14.42 1.64
CA PRO A 62 -4.69 14.48 0.33
C PRO A 62 -3.19 14.17 0.40
N MET A 63 -2.72 13.28 -0.48
CA MET A 63 -1.34 12.76 -0.56
C MET A 63 -0.23 13.81 -0.66
N ARG A 64 -0.57 15.06 -0.99
CA ARG A 64 0.39 16.18 -1.06
C ARG A 64 0.84 16.69 0.32
N TYR A 65 0.15 16.31 1.39
CA TYR A 65 0.46 16.72 2.75
C TYR A 65 1.11 15.59 3.55
N GLY A 66 2.03 15.95 4.44
CA GLY A 66 2.57 15.03 5.44
C GLY A 66 1.59 14.80 6.59
N LEU A 67 1.94 13.85 7.44
CA LEU A 67 1.14 13.42 8.60
C LEU A 67 1.96 13.55 9.88
N ASP A 68 1.29 14.02 10.92
CA ASP A 68 1.76 13.96 12.30
C ASP A 68 0.79 13.06 13.09
N LEU A 69 1.29 11.96 13.65
CA LEU A 69 0.52 11.06 14.50
C LEU A 69 0.68 11.51 15.94
N VAL A 70 -0.43 11.78 16.63
CA VAL A 70 -0.42 12.27 18.01
C VAL A 70 -1.14 11.25 18.88
N PHE A 71 -0.37 10.54 19.70
CA PHE A 71 -0.90 9.59 20.67
C PHE A 71 -1.17 10.29 22.00
N TYR A 72 -2.42 10.24 22.45
CA TYR A 72 -2.86 10.76 23.74
C TYR A 72 -2.88 9.65 24.78
N LEU A 73 -2.19 9.87 25.90
CA LEU A 73 -2.16 8.94 27.03
C LEU A 73 -2.41 9.67 28.36
N PRO A 74 -2.90 8.97 29.41
CA PRO A 74 -2.93 9.52 30.76
C PRO A 74 -1.51 9.87 31.25
N ARG A 75 -1.34 11.02 31.91
CA ARG A 75 -0.04 11.46 32.47
C ARG A 75 0.66 10.42 33.35
N GLN A 76 -0.12 9.56 34.02
CA GLN A 76 0.38 8.54 34.94
C GLN A 76 1.18 7.44 34.22
N GLU A 77 0.94 7.26 32.93
CA GLU A 77 1.60 6.25 32.10
C GLU A 77 2.88 6.76 31.43
N MET A 78 3.29 8.03 31.60
CA MET A 78 4.42 8.62 30.88
C MET A 78 5.71 7.78 30.98
N ASP A 79 6.17 7.24 29.85
CA ASP A 79 7.39 6.45 29.75
C ASP A 79 8.07 6.64 28.39
N VAL A 80 9.12 7.46 28.37
CA VAL A 80 9.90 7.82 27.18
C VAL A 80 10.53 6.58 26.52
N ALA A 81 10.86 5.54 27.28
CA ALA A 81 11.42 4.32 26.71
C ALA A 81 10.36 3.56 25.90
N LYS A 82 9.13 3.49 26.39
CA LYS A 82 8.00 2.88 25.66
C LYS A 82 7.59 3.71 24.44
N GLU A 83 7.57 5.04 24.55
CA GLU A 83 7.32 5.94 23.41
C GLU A 83 8.29 5.68 22.26
N SER A 84 9.59 5.56 22.56
CA SER A 84 10.61 5.26 21.55
C SER A 84 10.41 3.88 20.92
N VAL A 85 9.96 2.89 21.70
CA VAL A 85 9.65 1.55 21.18
C VAL A 85 8.45 1.61 20.25
N ILE A 86 7.36 2.26 20.64
CA ILE A 86 6.16 2.44 19.81
C ILE A 86 6.49 3.17 18.52
N THR A 87 7.24 4.27 18.60
CA THR A 87 7.69 5.04 17.44
C THR A 87 8.45 4.14 16.45
N ALA A 88 9.35 3.30 16.96
CA ALA A 88 10.10 2.37 16.14
C ALA A 88 9.21 1.27 15.54
N VAL A 89 8.27 0.71 16.32
CA VAL A 89 7.34 -0.33 15.88
C VAL A 89 6.45 0.18 14.75
N VAL A 90 5.78 1.32 14.93
CA VAL A 90 4.90 1.92 13.90
C VAL A 90 5.69 2.19 12.61
N LYS A 91 6.89 2.76 12.71
CA LYS A 91 7.73 3.02 11.53
C LYS A 91 8.18 1.73 10.85
N ASN A 92 8.61 0.74 11.62
CA ASN A 92 9.07 -0.55 11.09
C ASN A 92 7.92 -1.32 10.44
N TYR A 93 6.73 -1.30 11.03
CA TYR A 93 5.51 -1.88 10.48
C TYR A 93 5.28 -1.34 9.07
N TYR A 94 5.07 -0.03 8.92
CA TYR A 94 4.76 0.53 7.61
C TYR A 94 5.93 0.46 6.61
N GLN A 95 7.19 0.50 7.06
CA GLN A 95 8.34 0.24 6.18
C GLN A 95 8.35 -1.20 5.65
N PHE A 96 8.04 -2.17 6.51
CA PHE A 96 7.97 -3.57 6.15
C PHE A 96 6.84 -3.83 5.15
N TYR A 97 5.62 -3.37 5.44
CA TYR A 97 4.46 -3.53 4.54
C TYR A 97 4.67 -2.79 3.21
N ALA A 98 5.20 -1.56 3.21
CA ALA A 98 5.61 -0.89 1.96
C ALA A 98 6.62 -1.71 1.16
N GLY A 99 7.58 -2.35 1.84
CA GLY A 99 8.56 -3.25 1.24
C GLY A 99 7.93 -4.51 0.63
N MET A 100 6.92 -5.09 1.29
CA MET A 100 6.15 -6.23 0.79
C MET A 100 5.38 -5.87 -0.47
N GLU A 101 4.62 -4.76 -0.45
CA GLU A 101 3.86 -4.33 -1.62
C GLU A 101 4.76 -3.99 -2.81
N ARG A 102 5.90 -3.33 -2.57
CA ARG A 102 6.91 -3.11 -3.62
C ARG A 102 7.46 -4.41 -4.21
N LYS A 103 7.53 -5.50 -3.44
CA LYS A 103 7.95 -6.82 -3.95
C LYS A 103 6.82 -7.49 -4.72
N ALA A 104 5.58 -7.40 -4.24
CA ALA A 104 4.39 -7.89 -4.93
C ALA A 104 4.26 -7.21 -6.30
N LEU A 105 4.30 -5.89 -6.33
CA LEU A 105 4.25 -5.09 -7.57
C LEU A 105 5.40 -5.44 -8.54
N ARG A 106 6.62 -5.70 -8.04
CA ARG A 106 7.73 -6.17 -8.88
C ARG A 106 7.49 -7.56 -9.46
N LYS A 107 6.91 -8.48 -8.68
CA LYS A 107 6.55 -9.82 -9.16
C LYS A 107 5.47 -9.72 -10.24
N ALA A 108 4.49 -8.86 -10.01
CA ALA A 108 3.39 -8.54 -10.88
C ALA A 108 3.91 -8.01 -12.25
N TYR A 109 4.82 -7.02 -12.25
CA TYR A 109 5.46 -6.55 -13.50
C TYR A 109 6.25 -7.63 -14.24
N ARG A 110 6.94 -8.54 -13.52
CA ARG A 110 7.63 -9.66 -14.19
C ARG A 110 6.65 -10.59 -14.89
N GLN A 111 5.50 -10.86 -14.27
CA GLN A 111 4.44 -11.67 -14.86
C GLN A 111 3.89 -11.01 -16.14
N MET A 112 3.64 -9.70 -16.09
CA MET A 112 3.24 -8.91 -17.25
C MET A 112 4.27 -9.01 -18.39
N ILE A 113 5.56 -8.89 -18.08
CA ILE A 113 6.63 -9.04 -19.09
C ILE A 113 6.60 -10.44 -19.71
N ASN A 114 6.40 -11.49 -18.91
CA ASN A 114 6.28 -12.85 -19.42
C ASN A 114 5.08 -13.00 -20.37
N TYR A 115 3.94 -12.37 -20.08
CA TYR A 115 2.79 -12.36 -20.99
C TYR A 115 3.08 -11.63 -22.31
N ILE A 116 3.77 -10.49 -22.25
CA ILE A 116 4.19 -9.77 -23.46
C ILE A 116 5.15 -10.61 -24.29
N VAL A 117 6.14 -11.25 -23.66
CA VAL A 117 7.09 -12.13 -24.37
C VAL A 117 6.36 -13.32 -25.00
N ALA A 118 5.41 -13.93 -24.30
CA ALA A 118 4.58 -14.99 -24.86
C ALA A 118 3.74 -14.51 -26.04
N ALA A 119 3.07 -13.36 -25.92
CA ALA A 119 2.29 -12.77 -27.01
C ALA A 119 3.17 -12.49 -28.25
N LEU A 120 4.35 -11.91 -28.05
CA LEU A 120 5.31 -11.68 -29.14
C LEU A 120 5.81 -12.99 -29.76
N ALA A 121 6.12 -14.01 -28.95
CA ALA A 121 6.53 -15.32 -29.46
C ALA A 121 5.43 -15.95 -30.33
N LEU A 122 4.16 -15.88 -29.90
CA LEU A 122 3.02 -16.36 -30.68
C LEU A 122 2.82 -15.56 -31.97
N LEU A 123 2.91 -14.23 -31.92
CA LEU A 123 2.82 -13.36 -33.11
C LEU A 123 3.95 -13.60 -34.12
N THR A 124 5.17 -13.80 -33.65
CA THR A 124 6.28 -14.16 -34.55
C THR A 124 6.05 -15.54 -35.16
N SER A 125 5.51 -16.48 -34.38
CA SER A 125 5.18 -17.82 -34.88
C SER A 125 4.09 -17.77 -35.95
N THR A 126 3.02 -16.99 -35.75
CA THR A 126 1.97 -16.81 -36.78
C THR A 126 2.53 -16.20 -38.06
N TYR A 127 3.38 -15.18 -37.95
CA TYR A 127 4.01 -14.56 -39.10
C TYR A 127 4.89 -15.56 -39.88
N VAL A 128 5.70 -16.35 -39.16
CA VAL A 128 6.54 -17.37 -39.78
C VAL A 128 5.68 -18.43 -40.46
N PHE A 129 4.67 -18.99 -39.78
CA PHE A 129 3.78 -19.98 -40.39
C PHE A 129 3.00 -19.42 -41.58
N SER A 130 2.69 -18.12 -41.59
CA SER A 130 2.05 -17.46 -42.73
C SER A 130 2.90 -17.44 -44.00
N ILE A 131 4.22 -17.54 -43.90
CA ILE A 131 5.13 -17.61 -45.05
C ILE A 131 5.14 -19.02 -45.66
N TRP A 132 4.87 -20.05 -44.85
CA TRP A 132 4.90 -21.47 -45.24
C TRP A 132 3.49 -22.09 -45.35
N GLN A 133 2.47 -21.29 -45.72
CA GLN A 133 1.05 -21.67 -45.83
C GLN A 133 0.76 -22.68 -46.97
N GLU A 134 1.51 -23.77 -47.03
CA GLU A 134 1.37 -24.83 -48.04
C GLU A 134 0.27 -25.84 -47.65
N THR A 135 -0.18 -25.84 -46.39
CA THR A 135 -1.16 -26.83 -45.88
C THR A 135 -2.29 -26.18 -45.08
N PHE A 136 -3.51 -26.71 -45.27
CA PHE A 136 -4.73 -26.29 -44.54
C PHE A 136 -4.59 -26.38 -43.00
N PHE A 137 -3.79 -27.34 -42.51
CA PHE A 137 -3.52 -27.49 -41.09
C PHE A 137 -2.72 -26.32 -40.51
N LEU A 138 -1.72 -25.80 -41.24
CA LEU A 138 -0.94 -24.63 -40.83
C LEU A 138 -1.79 -23.35 -40.80
N ALA A 139 -2.77 -23.23 -41.70
CA ALA A 139 -3.72 -22.12 -41.70
C ALA A 139 -4.54 -22.08 -40.40
N ILE A 140 -5.13 -23.21 -40.01
CA ILE A 140 -5.91 -23.32 -38.75
C ILE A 140 -5.02 -23.05 -37.52
N LEU A 141 -3.80 -23.59 -37.51
CA LEU A 141 -2.87 -23.37 -36.40
C LEU A 141 -2.47 -21.89 -36.27
N SER A 142 -2.20 -21.23 -37.40
CA SER A 142 -1.90 -19.79 -37.43
C SER A 142 -3.06 -18.94 -36.91
N GLU A 143 -4.29 -19.32 -37.23
CA GLU A 143 -5.49 -18.64 -36.74
C GLU A 143 -5.64 -18.80 -35.21
N GLY A 144 -5.43 -20.03 -34.69
CA GLY A 144 -5.44 -20.29 -33.25
C GLY A 144 -4.34 -19.56 -32.47
N LEU A 145 -3.12 -19.49 -33.02
CA LEU A 145 -2.02 -18.73 -32.44
C LEU A 145 -2.29 -17.22 -32.45
N SER A 146 -3.02 -16.70 -33.45
CA SER A 146 -3.42 -15.29 -33.51
C SER A 146 -4.41 -14.95 -32.40
N VAL A 147 -5.38 -15.83 -32.14
CA VAL A 147 -6.32 -15.71 -31.00
C VAL A 147 -5.56 -15.76 -29.67
N GLY A 148 -4.63 -16.70 -29.52
CA GLY A 148 -3.79 -16.80 -28.33
C GLY A 148 -2.95 -15.54 -28.09
N SER A 149 -2.36 -14.98 -29.13
CA SER A 149 -1.58 -13.74 -29.07
C SER A 149 -2.38 -12.57 -28.52
N TRP A 150 -3.60 -12.37 -29.04
CA TRP A 150 -4.51 -11.33 -28.56
C TRP A 150 -4.93 -11.54 -27.10
N PHE A 151 -5.21 -12.79 -26.70
CA PHE A 151 -5.55 -13.12 -25.31
C PHE A 151 -4.43 -12.73 -24.33
N PHE A 152 -3.18 -13.09 -24.63
CA PHE A 152 -2.03 -12.69 -23.79
C PHE A 152 -1.78 -11.19 -23.80
N LEU A 153 -2.01 -10.52 -24.93
CA LEU A 153 -1.89 -9.06 -25.01
C LEU A 153 -2.94 -8.36 -24.16
N TRP A 154 -4.18 -8.83 -24.17
CA TRP A 154 -5.25 -8.31 -23.34
C TRP A 154 -4.93 -8.46 -21.85
N GLU A 155 -4.41 -9.61 -21.43
CA GLU A 155 -3.99 -9.84 -20.04
C GLU A 155 -2.93 -8.84 -19.59
N ALA A 156 -1.93 -8.56 -20.43
CA ALA A 156 -0.88 -7.58 -20.14
C ALA A 156 -1.44 -6.14 -20.04
N ILE A 157 -2.44 -5.79 -20.84
CA ILE A 157 -3.10 -4.47 -20.78
C ILE A 157 -3.98 -4.35 -19.53
N SER A 158 -4.75 -5.38 -19.21
CA SER A 158 -5.60 -5.44 -18.01
C SER A 158 -4.77 -5.20 -16.75
N PHE A 159 -3.66 -5.93 -16.64
CA PHE A 159 -2.67 -5.76 -15.58
C PHE A 159 -2.17 -4.32 -15.45
N LEU A 160 -1.81 -3.68 -16.57
CA LEU A 160 -1.27 -2.31 -16.58
C LEU A 160 -2.25 -1.26 -16.03
N ILE A 161 -3.54 -1.44 -16.30
CA ILE A 161 -4.58 -0.48 -15.97
C ILE A 161 -5.04 -0.66 -14.53
N PHE A 162 -5.32 -1.89 -14.10
CA PHE A 162 -5.99 -2.17 -12.83
C PHE A 162 -4.99 -2.40 -11.68
N GLU A 163 -4.05 -3.33 -11.82
CA GLU A 163 -3.18 -3.74 -10.71
C GLU A 163 -2.15 -2.65 -10.34
N ARG A 164 -1.79 -1.79 -11.30
CA ARG A 164 -0.74 -0.80 -11.07
C ARG A 164 -1.15 0.30 -10.10
N ASN A 165 -2.39 0.78 -10.20
CA ASN A 165 -2.78 2.02 -9.53
C ASN A 165 -3.06 1.76 -8.04
N GLU A 166 -3.86 0.74 -7.73
CA GLU A 166 -4.21 0.40 -6.35
C GLU A 166 -2.97 0.07 -5.51
N GLU A 167 -2.07 -0.75 -6.05
CA GLU A 167 -0.82 -1.13 -5.37
C GLU A 167 0.11 0.06 -5.13
N ARG A 168 0.18 0.99 -6.10
CA ARG A 168 0.99 2.21 -5.94
C ARG A 168 0.41 3.15 -4.89
N GLU A 169 -0.91 3.21 -4.75
CA GLU A 169 -1.56 4.02 -3.72
C GLU A 169 -1.29 3.45 -2.33
N LYS A 170 -1.46 2.13 -2.14
CA LYS A 170 -1.09 1.44 -0.89
C LYS A 170 0.36 1.69 -0.49
N ILE A 171 1.30 1.51 -1.43
CA ILE A 171 2.73 1.78 -1.19
C ILE A 171 2.94 3.24 -0.73
N LYS A 172 2.28 4.21 -1.36
CA LYS A 172 2.40 5.63 -0.98
C LYS A 172 1.82 5.88 0.41
N THR A 173 0.67 5.29 0.73
CA THR A 173 0.04 5.39 2.06
C THR A 173 0.99 4.87 3.14
N TYR A 174 1.54 3.67 2.95
CA TYR A 174 2.50 3.07 3.88
C TYR A 174 3.79 3.88 3.98
N GLU A 175 4.34 4.36 2.88
CA GLU A 175 5.53 5.23 2.92
C GLU A 175 5.28 6.55 3.63
N ARG A 176 4.08 7.13 3.48
CA ARG A 176 3.70 8.38 4.17
C ARG A 176 3.57 8.14 5.67
N LEU A 177 2.91 7.06 6.09
CA LEU A 177 2.77 6.69 7.50
C LEU A 177 4.12 6.32 8.14
N ALA A 178 4.99 5.62 7.41
CA ALA A 178 6.35 5.32 7.85
C ALA A 178 7.24 6.56 8.07
N ARG A 179 6.95 7.66 7.36
CA ARG A 179 7.65 8.94 7.46
C ARG A 179 6.95 9.94 8.38
N ALA A 180 5.77 9.61 8.88
CA ALA A 180 5.01 10.49 9.75
C ALA A 180 5.82 10.82 11.01
N ASN A 181 5.67 12.05 11.48
CA ASN A 181 6.19 12.42 12.79
C ASN A 181 5.27 11.84 13.85
N ILE A 182 5.84 11.30 14.93
CA ILE A 182 5.07 10.70 16.02
C ILE A 182 5.31 11.55 17.25
N PHE A 183 4.22 12.02 17.86
CA PHE A 183 4.22 12.81 19.08
C PHE A 183 3.36 12.12 20.13
N PHE A 184 3.73 12.30 21.38
CA PHE A 184 2.96 11.82 22.53
C PHE A 184 2.48 13.05 23.30
N ARG A 185 1.18 13.10 23.57
CA ARG A 185 0.55 14.12 24.39
C ARG A 185 -0.07 13.46 25.61
N TYR A 186 0.00 14.18 26.73
CA TYR A 186 -0.48 13.68 27.99
C TYR A 186 -1.58 14.56 28.52
N ASP A 187 -2.80 14.05 28.44
CA ASP A 187 -3.93 14.72 29.06
C ASP A 187 -3.90 14.44 30.57
N ALA A 188 -4.07 15.50 31.34
CA ALA A 188 -4.52 15.38 32.71
C ALA A 188 -6.02 15.06 32.61
N GLN A 189 -6.40 13.78 32.62
CA GLN A 189 -7.81 13.42 32.57
C GLN A 189 -8.60 14.15 33.68
N LYS A 190 -9.83 14.56 33.30
CA LYS A 190 -10.90 15.02 34.20
C LYS A 190 -11.21 14.02 35.30
#